data_AF-R1CQI7-F1
#
_entry.id   AF-R1CQI7-F1
#
_cell.length_a   1.000
_cell.length_b   1.000
_cell.length_c   1.000
_cell.angle_alpha   90.00
_cell.angle_beta   90.00
_cell.angle_gamma   90.00
#
_symmetry.space_group_name_H-M   'P 1'
#
loop_
_entity.id
_entity.type
_entity.pdbx_description
1 polymer ?
#
loop_
_entity_poly.entity_id
_entity_poly.type
_entity_poly.pdbx_seq_one_letter_code
_entity_poly.pdbx_strand_id
1 'polypeptide(L)' 'MNWRCKFCGFEIKDREDRRRIKIKEDKVYIIGICDNCLNYNILDTIPVNQMRNYITNKLYE' A
#
# COMPACT_ATOMS: atom_id res chain seq x y z
N MET A 1 10.18 -4.95 -4.19
CA MET A 1 9.25 -5.81 -3.42
C MET A 1 8.33 -6.47 -4.41
N ASN A 2 8.07 -7.78 -4.29
CA ASN A 2 7.17 -8.49 -5.20
C ASN A 2 5.86 -8.81 -4.48
N TRP A 3 4.78 -8.10 -4.80
CA TRP A 3 3.47 -8.37 -4.23
C TRP A 3 2.72 -9.45 -5.01
N ARG A 4 1.90 -10.24 -4.33
CA ARG A 4 1.07 -11.27 -4.95
C ARG A 4 -0.38 -11.11 -4.51
N CYS A 5 -1.29 -11.31 -5.45
CA CYS A 5 -2.71 -11.29 -5.18
C CYS A 5 -3.10 -12.46 -4.29
N LYS A 6 -3.78 -12.19 -3.17
CA LYS A 6 -4.21 -13.23 -2.21
C LYS A 6 -5.22 -14.21 -2.80
N PHE A 7 -5.97 -13.79 -3.82
CA PHE A 7 -7.02 -14.60 -4.44
C PHE A 7 -6.49 -15.57 -5.51
N CYS A 8 -5.67 -15.10 -6.44
CA CYS A 8 -5.24 -15.89 -7.60
C CYS A 8 -3.72 -16.17 -7.63
N GLY A 9 -2.96 -15.68 -6.64
CA GLY A 9 -1.51 -15.85 -6.57
C GLY A 9 -0.72 -15.03 -7.60
N PHE A 10 -1.39 -14.33 -8.52
CA PHE A 10 -0.77 -13.56 -9.59
C PHE A 10 0.07 -12.40 -9.03
N GLU A 11 1.21 -12.14 -9.67
CA GLU A 11 2.10 -11.05 -9.29
C GLU A 11 1.43 -9.70 -9.57
N ILE A 12 1.36 -8.86 -8.54
CA ILE A 12 0.86 -7.50 -8.68
C ILE A 12 2.05 -6.62 -9.05
N LYS A 13 2.05 -6.14 -10.31
CA LYS A 13 3.07 -5.21 -10.79
C LYS A 13 3.07 -3.94 -9.96
N ASP A 14 4.26 -3.42 -9.70
CA ASP A 14 4.40 -2.10 -9.08
C ASP A 14 3.91 -1.03 -10.05
N ARG A 15 2.69 -0.54 -9.80
CA ARG A 15 2.04 0.51 -10.57
C ARG A 15 1.54 1.59 -9.63
N GLU A 16 2.37 2.59 -9.39
CA GLU A 16 2.05 3.73 -8.52
C GLU A 16 0.75 4.42 -8.92
N ASP A 17 0.49 4.53 -10.23
CA ASP A 17 -0.73 5.11 -10.81
C ASP A 17 -2.02 4.34 -10.43
N ARG A 18 -1.89 3.07 -10.03
CA ARG A 18 -3.01 2.20 -9.65
C ARG A 18 -3.06 1.90 -8.16
N ARG A 19 -2.16 2.49 -7.36
CA ARG A 19 -2.18 2.36 -5.90
C ARG A 19 -3.23 3.26 -5.29
N ARG A 20 -3.83 2.79 -4.20
CA ARG A 20 -4.73 3.56 -3.34
C ARG A 20 -4.21 3.50 -1.92
N ILE A 21 -4.28 4.63 -1.23
CA ILE A 21 -3.93 4.72 0.18
C ILE A 21 -5.23 4.75 0.98
N LYS A 22 -5.32 3.91 2.01
CA LYS A 22 -6.45 3.92 2.95
C LYS A 22 -5.92 4.08 4.37
N ILE A 23 -6.34 5.13 5.06
CA ILE A 23 -5.92 5.42 6.44
C ILE A 23 -6.99 4.91 7.41
N LYS A 24 -6.58 4.17 8.44
CA LYS A 24 -7.37 3.84 9.64
C LYS A 24 -6.66 4.37 10.88
N GLU A 25 -7.34 4.37 12.02
CA GLU A 25 -6.87 4.97 13.29
C GLU A 25 -5.42 4.58 13.66
N ASP A 26 -5.00 3.35 13.38
CA ASP A 26 -3.72 2.77 13.78
C ASP A 26 -2.73 2.56 12.61
N LYS A 27 -3.21 2.46 11.36
CA LYS A 27 -2.38 2.08 10.21
C LYS A 27 -2.84 2.67 8.88
N VAL A 28 -1.88 2.81 7.98
CA VAL A 28 -2.04 3.19 6.58
C VAL A 28 -1.87 1.94 5.73
N TYR A 29 -2.85 1.67 4.87
CA TYR A 29 -2.83 0.55 3.93
C TYR A 29 -2.46 1.05 2.54
N ILE A 30 -1.46 0.42 1.92
CA ILE A 30 -1.20 0.55 0.49
C ILE A 30 -1.98 -0.57 -0.21
N ILE A 31 -2.92 -0.18 -1.06
CA ILE A 31 -3.81 -1.10 -1.78
C ILE A 31 -3.48 -1.03 -3.27
N GLY A 32 -3.33 -2.19 -3.92
CA GLY A 32 -3.10 -2.31 -5.35
C GLY A 32 -4.16 -3.18 -6.00
N ILE A 33 -4.42 -2.97 -7.29
CA ILE A 33 -5.32 -3.82 -8.06
C ILE A 33 -4.54 -4.98 -8.69
N CYS A 34 -5.09 -6.19 -8.62
CA CYS A 34 -4.57 -7.32 -9.38
C CYS A 34 -5.11 -7.26 -10.81
N ASP A 35 -4.23 -7.18 -11.82
CA ASP A 35 -4.65 -7.11 -13.22
C ASP A 35 -5.31 -8.42 -13.73
N ASN A 36 -5.10 -9.56 -13.05
CA ASN A 36 -5.66 -10.84 -13.45
C ASN A 36 -7.12 -11.01 -13.00
N CYS A 37 -7.41 -10.76 -11.73
CA CYS A 37 -8.75 -10.94 -11.16
C CYS A 37 -9.47 -9.62 -10.85
N LEU A 38 -8.88 -8.48 -11.22
CA LEU A 38 -9.40 -7.12 -11.03
C LEU A 38 -9.81 -6.78 -9.58
N ASN A 39 -9.22 -7.48 -8.61
CA ASN A 39 -9.51 -7.30 -7.20
C ASN A 39 -8.46 -6.43 -6.50
N TYR A 40 -8.92 -5.61 -5.56
CA TYR A 40 -8.06 -4.84 -4.69
C TYR A 40 -7.42 -5.72 -3.62
N ASN A 41 -6.11 -5.60 -3.48
CA ASN A 41 -5.31 -6.34 -2.51
C ASN A 41 -4.49 -5.36 -1.66
N ILE A 42 -4.33 -5.67 -0.38
CA ILE A 42 -3.40 -4.95 0.48
C ILE A 42 -1.99 -5.38 0.10
N LEU A 43 -1.20 -4.43 -0.39
CA LEU A 43 0.20 -4.60 -0.75
C LEU A 43 1.08 -4.44 0.49
N ASP A 44 0.81 -3.39 1.27
CA ASP A 44 1.61 -3.07 2.45
C ASP A 44 0.79 -2.36 3.53
N THR A 45 1.32 -2.36 4.75
CA THR A 45 0.73 -1.73 5.94
C THR A 45 1.78 -0.98 6.73
N ILE A 46 1.59 0.33 6.87
CA ILE A 46 2.49 1.22 7.60
C ILE A 46 1.79 1.64 8.90
N PRO A 47 2.36 1.39 10.09
CA PRO A 47 1.83 1.93 11.34
C PRO A 47 1.81 3.47 11.32
N VAL A 48 0.72 4.08 11.81
CA VAL A 48 0.57 5.56 11.79
C VAL A 48 1.71 6.25 12.54
N ASN A 49 2.25 5.63 13.59
CA ASN A 49 3.38 6.19 14.34
C ASN A 49 4.64 6.34 13.47
N GLN A 50 4.90 5.39 12.56
CA GLN A 50 6.02 5.48 11.61
C GLN A 50 5.75 6.55 10.55
N MET A 51 4.50 6.66 10.08
CA MET A 51 4.09 7.68 9.13
C MET A 51 4.26 9.11 9.70
N ARG A 52 3.87 9.32 10.96
CA ARG A 52 4.05 10.61 11.65
C ARG A 52 5.52 11.02 11.71
N ASN A 53 6.40 10.10 12.10
CA ASN A 53 7.85 10.37 12.14
C ASN A 53 8.41 10.75 10.76
N TYR A 54 7.95 10.08 9.69
CA TYR A 54 8.38 10.38 8.32
C TYR A 54 7.90 11.76 7.84
N ILE A 55 6.64 12.12 8.08
CA ILE A 55 6.08 13.42 7.70
C ILE A 55 6.77 14.55 8.45
N THR A 56 6.94 14.40 9.77
CA THR A 56 7.61 15.41 10.60
C THR A 56 9.03 15.67 10.08
N ASN A 57 9.83 14.64 9.79
CA ASN A 57 11.19 14.85 9.30
C ASN A 57 11.25 15.55 7.94
N LYS A 58 10.32 15.26 7.02
CA LYS A 58 10.29 15.91 5.70
C LYS A 58 9.81 17.36 5.69
N LEU A 59 9.08 17.80 6.71
CA LEU A 59 8.58 19.18 6.82
C LEU A 59 9.64 20.14 7.39
N TYR A 60 10.69 19.60 8.00
CA TYR A 60 11.80 20.36 8.59
C TYR A 60 13.13 20.14 7.83
N GLU A 61 13.10 19.46 6.68
CA GLU A 61 14.13 19.57 5.62
C GLU A 61 13.89 20.83 4.78
#